data_AF-A0A535IBB0-F1
#
_entry.id   AF-A0A535IBB0-F1
#
_cell.length_a   1.000
_cell.length_b   1.000
_cell.length_c   1.000
_cell.angle_alpha   90.00
_cell.angle_beta   90.00
_cell.angle_gamma   90.00
#
_symmetry.space_group_name_H-M   'P 1'
#
loop_
_entity.id
_entity.type
_entity.pdbx_description
1 polymer ?
#
loop_
_entity_poly.entity_id
_entity_poly.type
_entity_poly.pdbx_seq_one_letter_code
_entity_poly.pdbx_strand_id
1 'polypeptide(L)'
;MSLIDRKQIEAGVLNMFKANMGLQPGEKILVVSDPPALANWSSLDSAELERMVERCLLAKTVAEIAAEHFKQNTVDFYAYPAVARSGAEPEPELGRRMAAADVVIAITNRSLSHTDARQDACRAGARIASMPGFAVRMFFADGPMSADYQEVDRITQPVARRLSEAHEAVVRSPAGTDIRVRLDGRKAIADNGLFVHKGDFGNLPAGEGFIAPVEGSAEGQLVVEPGWARGLSEKMTLRFQQGWVLTAETSSRSDATWPSWAWARIPKRARPKVFSKRKKFWERCTSPSATTRTSAAPSRQTCTWTSCCRTPCSSSTDRRSWPTANC
;
A
#
# COMPACT_ATOMS: atom_id res chain seq x y z
N MET A 1 -24.82 -14.16 17.90
CA MET A 1 -24.28 -14.59 16.59
C MET A 1 -22.80 -14.84 16.76
N SER A 2 -22.24 -15.87 16.13
CA SER A 2 -20.78 -16.02 16.06
C SER A 2 -20.20 -14.80 15.33
N LEU A 3 -19.06 -14.28 15.79
CA LEU A 3 -18.36 -13.18 15.11
C LEU A 3 -17.94 -13.58 13.69
N ILE A 4 -17.68 -14.88 13.49
CA ILE A 4 -17.34 -15.46 12.20
C ILE A 4 -18.40 -16.50 11.83
N ASP A 5 -19.15 -16.26 10.75
CA ASP A 5 -20.02 -17.28 10.15
C ASP A 5 -19.17 -18.21 9.27
N ARG A 6 -18.84 -19.37 9.82
CA ARG A 6 -17.99 -20.37 9.16
C ARG A 6 -18.52 -20.74 7.77
N LYS A 7 -19.83 -20.87 7.59
CA LYS A 7 -20.43 -21.29 6.31
C LYS A 7 -20.17 -20.28 5.20
N GLN A 8 -20.04 -18.99 5.53
CA GLN A 8 -19.82 -17.93 4.55
C GLN A 8 -18.38 -17.87 4.04
N ILE A 9 -17.41 -18.35 4.83
CA ILE A 9 -15.99 -18.23 4.49
C ILE A 9 -15.34 -19.53 4.03
N GLU A 10 -15.97 -20.68 4.32
CA GLU A 10 -15.35 -21.99 4.09
C GLU A 10 -14.90 -22.19 2.65
N ALA A 11 -15.72 -21.84 1.67
CA ALA A 11 -15.35 -21.95 0.25
C ALA A 11 -14.12 -21.08 -0.09
N GLY A 12 -14.07 -19.83 0.38
CA GLY A 12 -12.94 -18.92 0.17
C GLY A 12 -11.65 -19.41 0.83
N VAL A 13 -11.76 -19.99 2.03
CA VAL A 13 -10.60 -20.58 2.74
C VAL A 13 -10.05 -21.79 1.97
N LEU A 14 -10.92 -22.70 1.53
CA LEU A 14 -10.50 -23.87 0.76
C LEU A 14 -9.88 -23.47 -0.59
N ASN A 15 -10.45 -22.46 -1.25
CA ASN A 15 -9.89 -21.92 -2.49
C ASN A 15 -8.50 -21.33 -2.26
N MET A 16 -8.30 -20.54 -1.19
CA MET A 16 -7.00 -19.98 -0.84
C MET A 16 -5.91 -21.04 -0.71
N PHE A 17 -6.17 -22.11 0.06
CA PHE A 17 -5.17 -23.18 0.21
C PHE A 17 -4.90 -23.93 -1.10
N LYS A 18 -5.92 -24.16 -1.93
CA LYS A 18 -5.77 -24.94 -3.17
C LYS A 18 -5.19 -24.12 -4.32
N ALA A 19 -5.80 -22.99 -4.64
CA ALA A 19 -5.46 -22.18 -5.80
C ALA A 19 -4.27 -21.26 -5.52
N ASN A 20 -4.28 -20.53 -4.40
CA ASN A 20 -3.24 -19.56 -4.10
C ASN A 20 -1.98 -20.23 -3.54
N MET A 21 -2.11 -21.14 -2.57
CA MET A 21 -0.95 -21.75 -1.92
C MET A 21 -0.45 -23.05 -2.58
N GLY A 22 -1.21 -23.59 -3.54
CA GLY A 22 -0.89 -24.85 -4.21
C GLY A 22 -0.67 -26.00 -3.23
N LEU A 23 -1.42 -26.04 -2.13
CA LEU A 23 -1.21 -26.96 -1.01
C LEU A 23 -1.16 -28.42 -1.49
N GLN A 24 -0.11 -29.14 -1.11
CA GLN A 24 0.13 -30.55 -1.40
C GLN A 24 -0.10 -31.43 -0.16
N PRO A 25 -0.49 -32.70 -0.32
CA PRO A 25 -0.57 -33.66 0.79
C PRO A 25 0.75 -33.77 1.57
N GLY A 26 0.67 -33.85 2.89
CA GLY A 26 1.84 -34.00 3.77
C GLY A 26 2.50 -32.68 4.19
N GLU A 27 2.21 -31.57 3.51
CA GLU A 27 2.74 -30.26 3.87
C GLU A 27 2.24 -29.77 5.24
N LYS A 28 3.10 -29.05 5.95
CA LYS A 28 2.81 -28.43 7.25
C LYS A 28 2.26 -27.03 7.05
N ILE A 29 1.04 -26.82 7.54
CA ILE A 29 0.36 -25.53 7.54
C ILE A 29 0.54 -24.87 8.90
N LEU A 30 0.93 -23.60 8.88
CA LEU A 30 0.92 -22.73 10.04
C LEU A 30 0.00 -21.52 9.76
N VAL A 31 -1.04 -21.36 10.57
CA VAL A 31 -1.85 -20.14 10.56
C VAL A 31 -1.45 -19.27 11.74
N VAL A 32 -1.12 -18.01 11.48
CA VAL A 32 -0.65 -17.09 12.52
C VAL A 32 -1.52 -15.85 12.63
N SER A 33 -1.65 -15.37 13.87
CA SER A 33 -2.35 -14.13 14.19
C SER A 33 -1.72 -13.45 15.40
N ASP A 34 -2.03 -12.17 15.58
CA ASP A 34 -1.38 -11.33 16.57
C ASP A 34 -2.41 -10.59 17.47
N PRO A 35 -2.95 -11.26 18.51
CA PRO A 35 -3.84 -10.59 19.45
C PRO A 35 -3.23 -9.32 20.05
N PRO A 36 -4.06 -8.31 20.37
CA PRO A 36 -3.59 -7.09 21.01
C PRO A 36 -2.88 -7.43 22.33
N ALA A 37 -1.62 -7.03 22.44
CA ALA A 37 -0.85 -7.19 23.67
C ALA A 37 -1.58 -6.49 24.83
N LEU A 38 -1.65 -7.12 26.01
CA LEU A 38 -2.41 -6.62 27.17
C LEU A 38 -2.08 -5.16 27.51
N ALA A 39 -0.82 -4.76 27.38
CA ALA A 39 -0.36 -3.39 27.61
C ALA A 39 -1.01 -2.34 26.70
N ASN A 40 -1.52 -2.73 25.53
CA ASN A 40 -2.10 -1.81 24.55
C ASN A 40 -3.61 -1.60 24.74
N TRP A 41 -4.30 -2.45 25.50
CA TRP A 41 -5.77 -2.45 25.59
C TRP A 41 -6.34 -1.12 26.08
N SER A 42 -5.68 -0.46 27.03
CA SER A 42 -6.11 0.84 27.57
C SER A 42 -5.92 2.01 26.59
N SER A 43 -5.07 1.85 25.57
CA SER A 43 -4.76 2.88 24.57
C SER A 43 -5.56 2.75 23.28
N LEU A 44 -6.15 1.57 23.05
CA LEU A 44 -6.94 1.28 21.86
C LEU A 44 -8.40 1.65 22.13
N ASP A 45 -9.05 2.30 21.17
CA ASP A 45 -10.49 2.44 21.22
C ASP A 45 -11.19 1.09 20.98
N SER A 46 -12.45 0.97 21.42
CA SER A 46 -13.21 -0.27 21.32
C SER A 46 -13.36 -0.77 19.88
N ALA A 47 -13.42 0.12 18.89
CA ALA A 47 -13.59 -0.24 17.49
C ALA A 47 -12.29 -0.77 16.85
N GLU A 48 -11.12 -0.27 17.26
CA GLU A 48 -9.83 -0.87 16.90
C GLU A 48 -9.67 -2.23 17.58
N LEU A 49 -9.99 -2.33 18.88
CA LEU A 49 -9.89 -3.58 19.62
C LEU A 49 -10.79 -4.68 19.03
N GLU A 50 -12.05 -4.36 18.71
CA GLU A 50 -13.00 -5.28 18.08
C GLU A 50 -12.46 -5.83 16.76
N ARG A 51 -11.96 -4.95 15.87
CA ARG A 51 -11.35 -5.38 14.59
C ARG A 51 -10.12 -6.26 14.79
N MET A 52 -9.33 -6.02 15.82
CA MET A 52 -8.16 -6.85 16.12
C MET A 52 -8.55 -8.24 16.59
N VAL A 53 -9.53 -8.32 17.48
CA VAL A 53 -10.05 -9.59 18.03
C VAL A 53 -10.79 -10.39 16.95
N GLU A 54 -11.64 -9.74 16.16
CA GLU A 54 -12.34 -10.36 15.03
C GLU A 54 -11.35 -11.05 14.08
N ARG A 55 -10.24 -10.38 13.77
CA ARG A 55 -9.20 -10.95 12.90
C ARG A 55 -8.50 -12.16 13.52
N CYS A 56 -8.26 -12.14 14.83
CA CYS A 56 -7.68 -13.29 15.52
C CYS A 56 -8.61 -14.50 15.51
N LEU A 57 -9.91 -14.26 15.70
CA LEU A 57 -10.92 -15.30 15.58
C LEU A 57 -11.00 -15.83 14.15
N LEU A 58 -10.97 -14.95 13.15
CA LEU A 58 -10.93 -15.35 11.74
C LEU A 58 -9.74 -16.28 11.46
N ALA A 59 -8.53 -15.91 11.89
CA ALA A 59 -7.34 -16.73 11.72
C ALA A 59 -7.48 -18.10 12.39
N LYS A 60 -8.04 -18.15 13.61
CA LYS A 60 -8.32 -19.42 14.29
C LYS A 60 -9.31 -20.28 13.51
N THR A 61 -10.40 -19.69 13.02
CA THR A 61 -11.40 -20.39 12.22
C THR A 61 -10.82 -20.91 10.90
N VAL A 62 -9.92 -20.15 10.25
CA VAL A 62 -9.18 -20.60 9.05
C VAL A 62 -8.35 -21.86 9.35
N ALA A 63 -7.64 -21.90 10.49
CA ALA A 63 -6.88 -23.08 10.90
C ALA A 63 -7.79 -24.30 11.15
N GLU A 64 -8.95 -24.08 11.78
CA GLU A 64 -9.91 -25.15 12.05
C GLU A 64 -10.50 -25.73 10.76
N ILE A 65 -10.91 -24.87 9.82
CA ILE A 65 -11.37 -25.31 8.48
C ILE A 65 -10.27 -26.11 7.79
N ALA A 66 -9.02 -25.63 7.82
CA ALA A 66 -7.91 -26.34 7.20
C ALA A 66 -7.68 -27.72 7.82
N ALA A 67 -7.66 -27.82 9.15
CA ALA A 67 -7.51 -29.10 9.86
C ALA A 67 -8.68 -30.06 9.61
N GLU A 68 -9.87 -29.53 9.34
CA GLU A 68 -11.04 -30.34 9.00
C GLU A 68 -10.94 -30.93 7.59
N HIS A 69 -10.54 -30.15 6.60
CA HIS A 69 -10.61 -30.56 5.18
C HIS A 69 -9.31 -31.17 4.65
N PHE A 70 -8.14 -30.81 5.19
CA PHE A 70 -6.83 -31.27 4.72
C PHE A 70 -6.24 -32.32 5.67
N LYS A 71 -6.88 -33.50 5.75
CA LYS A 71 -6.51 -34.58 6.70
C LYS A 71 -5.12 -35.19 6.50
N GLN A 72 -4.52 -35.00 5.32
CA GLN A 72 -3.17 -35.46 5.02
C GLN A 72 -2.11 -34.43 5.41
N ASN A 73 -2.51 -33.27 5.91
CA ASN A 73 -1.65 -32.17 6.30
C ASN A 73 -1.63 -32.00 7.81
N THR A 74 -0.51 -31.52 8.34
CA THR A 74 -0.45 -31.07 9.74
C THR A 74 -0.80 -29.59 9.78
N VAL A 75 -1.72 -29.20 10.66
CA VAL A 75 -2.16 -27.81 10.81
C VAL A 75 -1.87 -27.34 12.22
N ASP A 76 -1.07 -26.28 12.35
CA ASP A 76 -0.82 -25.57 13.60
C ASP A 76 -1.42 -24.15 13.55
N PHE A 77 -1.81 -23.66 14.72
CA PHE A 77 -2.23 -22.28 14.90
C PHE A 77 -1.38 -21.64 15.99
N TYR A 78 -0.77 -20.49 15.67
CA TYR A 78 0.08 -19.77 16.61
C TYR A 78 -0.34 -18.31 16.73
N ALA A 79 -0.67 -17.91 17.96
CA ALA A 79 -0.98 -16.53 18.30
C ALA A 79 0.16 -15.91 19.10
N TYR A 80 0.56 -14.70 18.72
CA TYR A 80 1.64 -13.96 19.39
C TYR A 80 1.23 -12.51 19.72
N PRO A 81 1.84 -11.84 20.71
CA PRO A 81 1.47 -10.46 21.02
C PRO A 81 1.72 -9.53 19.81
N ALA A 82 0.71 -8.72 19.45
CA ALA A 82 0.85 -7.73 18.38
C ALA A 82 2.04 -6.80 18.60
N VAL A 83 2.91 -6.71 17.58
CA VAL A 83 4.07 -5.81 17.57
C VAL A 83 3.64 -4.35 17.45
N ALA A 84 4.56 -3.43 17.76
CA ALA A 84 4.26 -2.00 17.79
C ALA A 84 3.87 -1.40 16.42
N ARG A 85 4.43 -1.94 15.32
CA ARG A 85 4.19 -1.45 13.96
C ARG A 85 4.43 -2.55 12.92
N SER A 86 3.87 -2.39 11.73
CA SER A 86 4.20 -3.23 10.58
C SER A 86 5.71 -3.21 10.30
N GLY A 87 6.28 -4.38 10.00
CA GLY A 87 7.71 -4.57 9.78
C GLY A 87 8.58 -4.51 11.04
N ALA A 88 7.98 -4.54 12.25
CA ALA A 88 8.73 -4.82 13.46
C ALA A 88 8.91 -6.33 13.63
N GLU A 89 10.09 -6.76 14.09
CA GLU A 89 10.36 -8.18 14.32
C GLU A 89 9.42 -8.76 15.39
N PRO A 90 8.84 -9.95 15.15
CA PRO A 90 8.13 -10.71 16.16
C PRO A 90 9.11 -11.41 17.11
N GLU A 91 8.60 -12.11 18.12
CA GLU A 91 9.46 -12.93 18.96
C GLU A 91 10.12 -14.09 18.17
N PRO A 92 11.33 -14.53 18.55
CA PRO A 92 12.08 -15.54 17.80
C PRO A 92 11.35 -16.88 17.60
N GLU A 93 10.41 -17.21 18.50
CA GLU A 93 9.62 -18.44 18.39
C GLU A 93 8.71 -18.42 17.16
N LEU A 94 8.08 -17.28 16.82
CA LEU A 94 7.29 -17.16 15.61
C LEU A 94 8.16 -17.42 14.37
N GLY A 95 9.35 -16.82 14.31
CA GLY A 95 10.28 -17.04 13.19
C GLY A 95 10.66 -18.51 13.02
N ARG A 96 10.96 -19.21 14.13
CA ARG A 96 11.26 -20.66 14.11
C ARG A 96 10.09 -21.49 13.59
N ARG A 97 8.86 -21.18 14.01
CA ARG A 97 7.65 -21.88 13.56
C ARG A 97 7.39 -21.63 12.08
N MET A 98 7.50 -20.39 11.63
CA MET A 98 7.34 -20.03 10.23
C MET A 98 8.36 -20.76 9.34
N ALA A 99 9.63 -20.85 9.76
CA ALA A 99 10.66 -21.56 9.02
C ALA A 99 10.51 -23.09 9.01
N ALA A 100 9.76 -23.66 9.96
CA ALA A 100 9.49 -25.09 10.04
C ALA A 100 8.23 -25.53 9.27
N ALA A 101 7.44 -24.58 8.75
CA ALA A 101 6.22 -24.81 7.98
C ALA A 101 6.49 -24.77 6.47
N ASP A 102 5.66 -25.48 5.70
CA ASP A 102 5.69 -25.42 4.23
C ASP A 102 4.78 -24.29 3.71
N VAL A 103 3.65 -24.06 4.39
CA VAL A 103 2.65 -23.03 4.06
C VAL A 103 2.33 -22.21 5.30
N VAL A 104 2.48 -20.90 5.22
CA VAL A 104 2.15 -19.94 6.29
C VAL A 104 1.05 -18.99 5.83
N ILE A 105 -0.04 -18.94 6.61
CA ILE A 105 -1.13 -17.98 6.44
C ILE A 105 -1.06 -16.97 7.57
N ALA A 106 -0.62 -15.75 7.27
CA ALA A 106 -0.43 -14.68 8.26
C ALA A 106 -1.59 -13.68 8.22
N ILE A 107 -2.66 -13.98 8.94
CA ILE A 107 -3.83 -13.11 9.10
C ILE A 107 -3.61 -12.26 10.36
N THR A 108 -3.02 -11.07 10.19
CA THR A 108 -2.49 -10.27 11.30
C THR A 108 -3.01 -8.81 11.34
N ASN A 109 -2.77 -8.14 12.45
CA ASN A 109 -2.99 -6.73 12.73
C ASN A 109 -1.81 -5.88 12.27
N ARG A 110 -0.60 -6.42 12.37
CA ARG A 110 0.62 -5.80 11.87
C ARG A 110 1.28 -6.70 10.84
N SER A 111 1.72 -6.09 9.74
CA SER A 111 2.35 -6.84 8.64
C SER A 111 3.71 -7.39 9.05
N LEU A 112 3.95 -8.66 8.73
CA LEU A 112 5.25 -9.34 8.82
C LEU A 112 6.03 -9.28 7.50
N SER A 113 5.52 -8.59 6.48
CA SER A 113 6.09 -8.59 5.13
C SER A 113 7.55 -8.13 5.07
N HIS A 114 7.94 -7.18 5.92
CA HIS A 114 9.29 -6.62 5.95
C HIS A 114 10.06 -6.98 7.23
N THR A 115 9.98 -8.25 7.65
CA THR A 115 10.75 -8.78 8.79
C THR A 115 11.80 -9.79 8.33
N ASP A 116 12.84 -9.96 9.14
CA ASP A 116 13.85 -11.01 8.99
C ASP A 116 13.23 -12.37 9.23
N ALA A 117 12.33 -12.52 10.21
CA ALA A 117 11.59 -13.76 10.45
C ALA A 117 10.87 -14.28 9.20
N ARG A 118 10.20 -13.39 8.45
CA ARG A 118 9.53 -13.74 7.19
C ARG A 118 10.55 -14.09 6.10
N GLN A 119 11.62 -13.31 5.97
CA GLN A 119 12.68 -13.59 5.00
C GLN A 119 13.35 -14.95 5.24
N ASP A 120 13.66 -15.28 6.49
CA ASP A 120 14.28 -16.54 6.88
C ASP A 120 13.35 -17.73 6.62
N ALA A 121 12.06 -17.57 6.91
CA ALA A 121 11.08 -18.61 6.59
C ALA A 121 10.98 -18.87 5.07
N CYS A 122 10.92 -17.82 4.24
CA CYS A 122 10.97 -17.98 2.78
C CYS A 122 12.28 -18.63 2.31
N ARG A 123 13.43 -18.23 2.89
CA ARG A 123 14.74 -18.86 2.61
C ARG A 123 14.77 -20.35 2.98
N ALA A 124 14.05 -20.75 4.02
CA ALA A 124 13.86 -22.14 4.42
C ALA A 124 12.88 -22.91 3.52
N GLY A 125 12.15 -22.21 2.63
CA GLY A 125 11.25 -22.79 1.65
C GLY A 125 9.76 -22.59 1.93
N ALA A 126 9.40 -21.96 3.05
CA ALA A 126 8.01 -21.68 3.40
C ALA A 126 7.36 -20.74 2.38
N ARG A 127 6.13 -21.05 1.98
CA ARG A 127 5.29 -20.22 1.12
C ARG A 127 4.35 -19.39 2.00
N ILE A 128 4.33 -18.07 1.83
CA ILE A 128 3.72 -17.18 2.83
C ILE A 128 2.70 -16.24 2.18
N ALA A 129 1.45 -16.34 2.60
CA ALA A 129 0.44 -15.32 2.35
C ALA A 129 0.39 -14.34 3.53
N SER A 130 0.73 -13.07 3.30
CA SER A 130 0.55 -12.00 4.29
C SER A 130 -0.77 -11.29 4.08
N MET A 131 -1.57 -11.22 5.14
CA MET A 131 -2.94 -10.74 5.09
C MET A 131 -3.20 -9.73 6.23
N PRO A 132 -2.38 -8.67 6.37
CA PRO A 132 -2.56 -7.67 7.41
C PRO A 132 -3.84 -6.86 7.15
N GLY A 133 -4.67 -6.66 8.17
CA GLY A 133 -5.91 -5.91 7.99
C GLY A 133 -7.01 -6.69 7.26
N PHE A 134 -6.79 -7.98 6.97
CA PHE A 134 -7.75 -8.83 6.27
C PHE A 134 -9.06 -8.93 7.08
N ALA A 135 -10.19 -8.84 6.36
CA ALA A 135 -11.53 -8.81 6.93
C ALA A 135 -12.31 -10.06 6.53
N VAL A 136 -13.20 -10.54 7.39
CA VAL A 136 -14.00 -11.76 7.16
C VAL A 136 -14.70 -11.76 5.80
N ARG A 137 -15.27 -10.61 5.41
CA ARG A 137 -15.97 -10.43 4.12
C ARG A 137 -15.11 -10.70 2.89
N MET A 138 -13.78 -10.65 3.03
CA MET A 138 -12.89 -10.93 1.90
C MET A 138 -12.93 -12.41 1.48
N PHE A 139 -13.39 -13.31 2.36
CA PHE A 139 -13.64 -14.73 2.04
C PHE A 139 -15.06 -15.02 1.56
N PHE A 140 -15.97 -14.03 1.50
CA PHE A 140 -17.32 -14.26 1.03
C PHE A 140 -17.34 -14.65 -0.45
N ALA A 141 -18.45 -15.23 -0.90
CA ALA A 141 -18.60 -15.71 -2.28
C ALA A 141 -18.46 -14.59 -3.34
N ASP A 142 -18.79 -13.35 -2.97
CA ASP A 142 -18.61 -12.13 -3.77
C ASP A 142 -17.34 -11.33 -3.37
N GLY A 143 -16.54 -11.88 -2.46
CA GLY A 143 -15.29 -11.29 -1.98
C GLY A 143 -14.09 -11.58 -2.89
N PRO A 144 -12.98 -10.86 -2.73
CA PRO A 144 -11.79 -11.01 -3.58
C PRO A 144 -11.13 -12.39 -3.53
N MET A 145 -11.34 -13.19 -2.48
CA MET A 145 -10.79 -14.57 -2.44
C MET A 145 -11.59 -15.58 -3.28
N SER A 146 -12.75 -15.20 -3.82
CA SER A 146 -13.49 -16.02 -4.79
C SER A 146 -13.09 -15.75 -6.25
N ALA A 147 -12.19 -14.78 -6.49
CA ALA A 147 -11.67 -14.49 -7.82
C ALA A 147 -10.91 -15.69 -8.42
N ASP A 148 -10.92 -15.80 -9.75
CA ASP A 148 -10.07 -16.74 -10.47
C ASP A 148 -8.62 -16.21 -10.50
N TYR A 149 -7.77 -16.74 -9.63
CA TYR A 149 -6.38 -16.30 -9.53
C TYR A 149 -5.51 -16.70 -10.72
N GLN A 150 -5.95 -17.64 -11.57
CA GLN A 150 -5.27 -17.89 -12.85
C GLN A 150 -5.54 -16.74 -13.83
N GLU A 151 -6.76 -16.21 -13.84
CA GLU A 151 -7.10 -15.03 -14.61
C GLU A 151 -6.42 -13.77 -14.04
N VAL A 152 -6.34 -13.65 -12.71
CA VAL A 152 -5.56 -12.58 -12.06
C VAL A 152 -4.10 -12.64 -12.52
N ASP A 153 -3.44 -13.80 -12.47
CA ASP A 153 -2.09 -13.96 -12.98
C ASP A 153 -1.97 -13.55 -14.46
N ARG A 154 -2.88 -14.03 -15.31
CA ARG A 154 -2.91 -13.71 -16.74
C ARG A 154 -2.98 -12.20 -17.00
N ILE A 155 -3.70 -11.44 -16.17
CA ILE A 155 -3.86 -9.98 -16.30
C ILE A 155 -2.68 -9.22 -15.68
N THR A 156 -2.20 -9.65 -14.50
CA THR A 156 -1.15 -8.95 -13.75
C THR A 156 0.22 -9.06 -14.41
N GLN A 157 0.53 -10.20 -15.04
CA GLN A 157 1.81 -10.44 -15.69
C GLN A 157 2.14 -9.43 -16.81
N PRO A 158 1.24 -9.13 -17.78
CA PRO A 158 1.44 -8.04 -18.74
C PRO A 158 1.69 -6.67 -18.11
N VAL A 159 1.05 -6.35 -16.98
CA VAL A 159 1.24 -5.07 -16.30
C VAL A 159 2.67 -4.96 -15.78
N ALA A 160 3.15 -5.99 -15.06
CA ALA A 160 4.53 -6.03 -14.58
C ALA A 160 5.56 -6.01 -15.73
N ARG A 161 5.29 -6.70 -16.85
CA ARG A 161 6.16 -6.62 -18.03
C ARG A 161 6.27 -5.21 -18.58
N ARG A 162 5.14 -4.54 -18.82
CA ARG A 162 5.11 -3.14 -19.29
C ARG A 162 5.85 -2.20 -18.35
N LEU A 163 5.70 -2.37 -17.04
CA LEU A 163 6.43 -1.59 -16.05
C LEU A 163 7.95 -1.84 -16.10
N SER A 164 8.38 -3.08 -16.36
CA SER A 164 9.80 -3.45 -16.45
C SER A 164 10.47 -2.95 -17.73
N GLU A 165 9.70 -2.83 -18.81
CA GLU A 165 10.18 -2.33 -20.12
C GLU A 165 10.17 -0.80 -20.20
N ALA A 166 9.44 -0.12 -19.32
CA ALA A 166 9.30 1.32 -19.31
C ALA A 166 10.56 2.03 -18.77
N HIS A 167 10.87 3.19 -19.35
CA HIS A 167 11.92 4.10 -18.87
C HIS A 167 11.39 5.15 -17.90
N GLU A 168 10.14 5.58 -18.08
CA GLU A 168 9.48 6.61 -17.30
C GLU A 168 8.00 6.23 -17.10
N ALA A 169 7.44 6.56 -15.94
CA ALA A 169 6.01 6.55 -15.69
C ALA A 169 5.52 7.95 -15.35
N VAL A 170 4.40 8.34 -15.96
CA VAL A 170 3.72 9.61 -15.71
C VAL A 170 2.30 9.34 -15.23
N VAL A 171 1.96 9.82 -14.05
CA VAL A 171 0.63 9.66 -13.44
C VAL A 171 -0.08 11.00 -13.47
N ARG A 172 -1.27 11.05 -14.09
CA ARG A 172 -2.11 12.25 -14.17
C ARG A 172 -3.53 11.98 -13.69
N SER A 173 -4.14 12.93 -12.99
CA SER A 173 -5.55 12.86 -12.61
C SER A 173 -6.25 14.22 -12.70
N PRO A 174 -7.58 14.25 -12.92
CA PRO A 174 -8.36 15.49 -12.89
C PRO A 174 -8.29 16.24 -11.54
N ALA A 175 -7.98 15.53 -10.46
CA ALA A 175 -7.75 16.10 -9.14
C ALA A 175 -6.50 16.99 -9.08
N GLY A 176 -5.62 16.91 -10.09
CA GLY A 176 -4.41 17.69 -10.21
C GLY A 176 -3.13 16.91 -9.95
N THR A 177 -3.16 15.58 -9.83
CA THR A 177 -1.93 14.78 -9.87
C THR A 177 -1.28 14.96 -11.25
N ASP A 178 0.02 15.26 -11.26
CA ASP A 178 0.89 15.25 -12.43
C ASP A 178 2.31 15.02 -11.92
N ILE A 179 2.71 13.75 -11.86
CA ILE A 179 3.99 13.30 -11.34
C ILE A 179 4.67 12.36 -12.33
N ARG A 180 5.97 12.55 -12.53
CA ARG A 180 6.81 11.67 -13.34
C ARG A 180 7.88 11.00 -12.47
N VAL A 181 8.20 9.76 -12.80
CA VAL A 181 9.27 8.97 -12.15
C VAL A 181 10.02 8.16 -13.20
N ARG A 182 11.33 7.95 -13.01
CA ARG A 182 12.11 7.06 -13.86
C ARG A 182 12.05 5.63 -13.35
N LEU A 183 12.07 4.69 -14.29
CA LEU A 183 11.98 3.24 -14.06
C LEU A 183 13.20 2.49 -14.61
N ASP A 184 14.17 3.20 -15.21
CA ASP A 184 15.36 2.63 -15.83
C ASP A 184 16.07 1.60 -14.94
N GLY A 185 16.31 0.41 -15.49
CA GLY A 185 17.07 -0.65 -14.81
C GLY A 185 16.33 -1.31 -13.63
N ARG A 186 15.03 -1.08 -13.48
CA ARG A 186 14.20 -1.70 -12.45
C ARG A 186 13.38 -2.86 -13.05
N LYS A 187 13.13 -3.88 -12.22
CA LYS A 187 12.27 -5.00 -12.56
C LYS A 187 11.00 -4.89 -11.73
N ALA A 188 9.84 -4.90 -12.39
CA ALA A 188 8.56 -4.93 -11.70
C ALA A 188 8.28 -6.31 -11.12
N ILE A 189 7.36 -6.35 -10.16
CA ILE A 189 6.84 -7.56 -9.52
C ILE A 189 5.37 -7.69 -9.91
N ALA A 190 4.97 -8.89 -10.30
CA ALA A 190 3.58 -9.27 -10.46
C ALA A 190 3.09 -9.89 -9.14
N ASP A 191 2.33 -9.15 -8.34
CA ASP A 191 1.64 -9.69 -7.17
C ASP A 191 0.35 -10.36 -7.62
N ASN A 192 0.51 -11.55 -8.20
CA ASN A 192 -0.56 -12.34 -8.81
C ASN A 192 -1.31 -13.22 -7.82
N GLY A 193 -0.86 -13.30 -6.55
CA GLY A 193 -1.49 -14.10 -5.50
C GLY A 193 -1.28 -15.61 -5.63
N LEU A 194 -0.37 -16.08 -6.48
CA LEU A 194 -0.02 -17.49 -6.62
C LEU A 194 1.33 -17.75 -5.95
N PHE A 195 1.29 -18.43 -4.80
CA PHE A 195 2.46 -18.78 -3.99
C PHE A 195 2.60 -20.31 -3.96
N VAL A 196 2.96 -20.87 -5.12
CA VAL A 196 2.98 -22.32 -5.37
C VAL A 196 4.39 -22.91 -5.42
N HIS A 197 5.42 -22.07 -5.45
CA HIS A 197 6.82 -22.46 -5.42
C HIS A 197 7.45 -22.18 -4.06
N LYS A 198 8.40 -23.02 -3.64
CA LYS A 198 9.08 -22.88 -2.35
C LYS A 198 9.70 -21.49 -2.20
N GLY A 199 9.44 -20.85 -1.06
CA GLY A 199 9.91 -19.50 -0.76
C GLY A 199 9.06 -18.38 -1.35
N ASP A 200 7.99 -18.68 -2.10
CA ASP A 200 7.06 -17.66 -2.59
C ASP A 200 6.42 -16.89 -1.44
N PHE A 201 6.19 -15.60 -1.67
CA PHE A 201 5.60 -14.70 -0.71
C PHE A 201 4.91 -13.54 -1.40
N GLY A 202 3.77 -13.13 -0.87
CA GLY A 202 3.05 -11.93 -1.29
C GLY A 202 1.86 -11.65 -0.39
N ASN A 203 0.98 -10.77 -0.84
CA ASN A 203 -0.24 -10.44 -0.10
C ASN A 203 -1.45 -11.17 -0.66
N LEU A 204 -2.40 -11.52 0.20
CA LEU A 204 -3.76 -11.88 -0.24
C LEU A 204 -4.79 -10.94 0.40
N PRO A 205 -5.78 -10.45 -0.38
CA PRO A 205 -5.92 -10.64 -1.82
C PRO A 205 -4.84 -9.89 -2.62
N ALA A 206 -4.57 -10.35 -3.83
CA ALA A 206 -3.54 -9.81 -4.73
C ALA A 206 -4.16 -9.25 -6.02
N GLY A 207 -3.34 -8.92 -7.02
CA GLY A 207 -3.78 -8.49 -8.35
C GLY A 207 -3.11 -7.22 -8.88
N GLU A 208 -1.96 -6.83 -8.34
CA GLU A 208 -1.24 -5.63 -8.75
C GLU A 208 0.10 -5.94 -9.42
N GLY A 209 0.48 -5.09 -10.38
CA GLY A 209 1.85 -5.02 -10.88
C GLY A 209 2.50 -3.75 -10.35
N PHE A 210 3.64 -3.89 -9.66
CA PHE A 210 4.30 -2.74 -9.05
C PHE A 210 5.81 -2.73 -9.33
N ILE A 211 6.39 -1.54 -9.28
CA ILE A 211 7.82 -1.32 -9.51
C ILE A 211 8.30 -0.17 -8.61
N ALA A 212 9.50 -0.29 -8.06
CA ALA A 212 10.12 0.80 -7.33
C ALA A 212 10.71 1.82 -8.33
N PRO A 213 10.42 3.13 -8.19
CA PRO A 213 11.03 4.14 -9.03
C PRO A 213 12.53 4.30 -8.72
N VAL A 214 13.29 4.84 -9.67
CA VAL A 214 14.69 5.24 -9.44
C VAL A 214 14.73 6.35 -8.41
N GLU A 215 15.56 6.19 -7.38
CA GLU A 215 15.73 7.16 -6.31
C GLU A 215 16.17 8.51 -6.89
N GLY A 216 15.61 9.59 -6.37
CA GLY A 216 15.93 10.93 -6.83
C GLY A 216 15.24 11.35 -8.15
N SER A 217 14.39 10.51 -8.74
CA SER A 217 13.78 10.80 -10.05
C SER A 217 12.39 11.43 -10.00
N ALA A 218 11.70 11.39 -8.85
CA ALA A 218 10.33 11.89 -8.77
C ALA A 218 10.28 13.42 -8.89
N GLU A 219 9.45 13.91 -9.81
CA GLU A 219 9.25 15.33 -10.10
C GLU A 219 7.75 15.59 -10.35
N GLY A 220 7.21 16.67 -9.78
CA GLY A 220 5.82 17.08 -10.02
C GLY A 220 4.97 17.12 -8.76
N GLN A 221 3.69 16.78 -8.85
CA GLN A 221 2.77 16.80 -7.70
C GLN A 221 1.84 15.60 -7.67
N LEU A 222 1.57 15.11 -6.46
CA LEU A 222 0.60 14.06 -6.18
C LEU A 222 -0.52 14.63 -5.32
N VAL A 223 -1.76 14.42 -5.75
CA VAL A 223 -2.95 14.78 -4.97
C VAL A 223 -3.49 13.53 -4.28
N VAL A 224 -3.62 13.61 -2.96
CA VAL A 224 -4.26 12.60 -2.12
C VAL A 224 -5.63 13.12 -1.70
N GLU A 225 -6.68 12.45 -2.14
CA GLU A 225 -8.06 12.83 -1.86
C GLU A 225 -8.47 12.48 -0.42
N PRO A 226 -9.48 13.17 0.16
CA PRO A 226 -10.03 12.82 1.46
C PRO A 226 -10.40 11.33 1.54
N GLY A 227 -10.09 10.69 2.66
CA GLY A 227 -10.39 9.29 2.91
C GLY A 227 -9.41 8.28 2.29
N TRP A 228 -8.48 8.70 1.42
CA TRP A 228 -7.46 7.79 0.86
C TRP A 228 -6.40 7.38 1.89
N ALA A 229 -6.20 8.19 2.92
CA ALA A 229 -5.35 7.89 4.07
C ALA A 229 -6.15 8.02 5.36
N ARG A 230 -5.83 7.16 6.34
CA ARG A 230 -6.49 7.19 7.66
C ARG A 230 -6.32 8.56 8.31
N GLY A 231 -7.43 9.22 8.64
CA GLY A 231 -7.44 10.54 9.26
C GLY A 231 -7.27 11.71 8.29
N LEU A 232 -7.19 11.47 6.97
CA LEU A 232 -7.17 12.54 5.97
C LEU A 232 -8.59 12.99 5.65
N SER A 233 -9.01 14.14 6.18
CA SER A 233 -10.35 14.71 5.99
C SER A 233 -10.42 15.75 4.87
N GLU A 234 -9.28 16.19 4.36
CA GLU A 234 -9.20 17.19 3.30
C GLU A 234 -8.15 16.80 2.26
N LYS A 235 -8.27 17.38 1.07
CA LYS A 235 -7.34 17.14 -0.03
C LYS A 235 -5.93 17.58 0.37
N MET A 236 -4.95 16.72 0.11
CA MET A 236 -3.53 17.00 0.33
C MET A 236 -2.78 16.99 -1.00
N THR A 237 -1.95 18.00 -1.23
CA THR A 237 -1.05 18.08 -2.38
C THR A 237 0.39 17.94 -1.92
N LEU A 238 1.08 16.93 -2.45
CA LEU A 238 2.50 16.67 -2.20
C LEU A 238 3.30 17.14 -3.42
N ARG A 239 4.29 18.02 -3.23
CA ARG A 239 5.19 18.46 -4.30
C ARG A 239 6.52 17.72 -4.23
N PHE A 240 6.93 17.15 -5.35
CA PHE A 240 8.15 16.36 -5.49
C PHE A 240 9.20 17.11 -6.31
N GLN A 241 10.44 17.09 -5.83
CA GLN A 241 11.62 17.50 -6.60
C GLN A 241 12.79 16.60 -6.23
N GLN A 242 13.50 16.07 -7.23
CA GLN A 242 14.64 15.17 -7.07
C GLN A 242 14.33 14.01 -6.11
N GLY A 243 13.14 13.41 -6.21
CA GLY A 243 12.70 12.31 -5.35
C GLY A 243 12.25 12.72 -3.94
N TRP A 244 12.35 13.99 -3.55
CA TRP A 244 11.97 14.47 -2.22
C TRP A 244 10.61 15.16 -2.24
N VAL A 245 9.82 14.93 -1.19
CA VAL A 245 8.64 15.75 -0.89
C VAL A 245 9.11 17.09 -0.32
N LEU A 246 8.89 18.18 -1.06
CA LEU A 246 9.26 19.54 -0.64
C LEU A 246 8.16 20.22 0.18
N THR A 247 6.91 20.05 -0.24
CA THR A 247 5.74 20.61 0.46
C THR A 247 4.64 19.57 0.53
N ALA A 248 3.85 19.67 1.61
CA ALA A 248 2.60 18.97 1.81
C ALA A 248 1.56 20.03 2.20
N GLU A 249 0.68 20.37 1.27
CA GLU A 249 -0.30 21.46 1.40
C GLU A 249 -1.69 20.85 1.49
N THR A 250 -2.53 21.35 2.39
CA THR A 250 -3.96 21.03 2.43
C THR A 250 -4.81 22.27 2.17
N SER A 251 -6.08 22.10 1.82
CA SER A 251 -7.00 23.21 1.57
C SER A 251 -7.09 24.21 2.73
N SER A 252 -6.96 23.73 3.98
CA SER A 252 -7.02 24.55 5.18
C SER A 252 -5.65 25.00 5.70
N ARG A 253 -4.54 24.49 5.15
CA ARG A 253 -3.19 24.70 5.70
C ARG A 253 -2.12 24.70 4.61
N SER A 254 -1.58 25.87 4.29
CA SER A 254 -0.52 26.04 3.28
C SER A 254 0.91 25.95 3.83
N ASP A 255 1.09 25.79 5.15
CA ASP A 255 2.40 25.65 5.77
C ASP A 255 2.37 24.50 6.79
N ALA A 256 2.91 23.34 6.40
CA ALA A 256 3.29 22.29 7.31
C ALA A 256 4.76 21.93 7.05
N THR A 257 5.67 22.72 7.65
CA THR A 257 6.90 22.11 8.15
C THR A 257 6.47 20.99 9.10
N TRP A 258 6.49 19.75 8.61
CA TRP A 258 6.26 18.56 9.44
C TRP A 258 7.17 18.63 10.69
N PRO A 259 6.80 18.03 11.84
CA PRO A 259 7.67 18.01 13.01
C PRO A 259 9.10 17.61 12.66
N SER A 260 10.07 18.29 13.28
CA SER A 260 11.49 18.32 12.93
C SER A 260 12.15 16.95 12.72
N TRP A 261 11.59 15.87 13.27
CA TRP A 261 12.05 14.50 13.08
C TRP A 261 11.88 13.98 11.63
N ALA A 262 10.91 14.47 10.85
CA ALA A 262 10.79 14.10 9.43
C ALA A 262 11.84 14.77 8.55
N TRP A 263 12.29 15.97 8.94
CA TRP A 263 13.38 16.69 8.26
C TRP A 263 14.78 16.20 8.69
N ALA A 264 14.88 15.46 9.82
CA ALA A 264 16.15 15.00 10.38
C ALA A 264 16.85 13.89 9.56
N ARG A 265 16.17 13.32 8.55
CA ARG A 265 16.72 12.31 7.62
C ARG A 265 17.20 12.88 6.28
N ILE A 266 17.20 14.21 6.12
CA ILE A 266 17.64 14.89 4.90
C ILE A 266 19.11 15.36 5.06
N PRO A 267 20.05 14.94 4.18
CA PRO A 267 21.40 15.48 4.16
C PRO A 267 21.38 17.00 4.01
N LYS A 268 22.20 17.73 4.78
CA LYS A 268 22.24 19.22 4.78
C LYS A 268 22.35 19.86 3.38
N ARG A 269 22.82 19.13 2.37
CA ARG A 269 22.96 19.58 0.97
C ARG A 269 21.63 19.74 0.21
N ALA A 270 20.53 19.13 0.66
CA ALA A 270 19.23 19.16 -0.03
C ALA A 270 18.21 20.13 0.62
N ARG A 271 18.64 20.98 1.57
CA ARG A 271 17.76 22.03 2.09
C ARG A 271 17.67 23.16 1.07
N PRO A 272 16.46 23.60 0.65
CA PRO A 272 16.31 24.82 -0.12
C PRO A 272 16.98 25.98 0.64
N LYS A 273 17.79 26.80 -0.04
CA LYS A 273 18.30 28.07 0.50
C LYS A 273 17.14 29.08 0.60
N VAL A 274 16.17 28.83 1.46
CA VAL A 274 15.09 29.78 1.76
C VAL A 274 14.96 29.90 3.27
N PHE A 275 16.02 30.34 3.95
CA PHE A 275 15.94 30.83 5.33
C PHE A 275 17.14 31.73 5.64
N SER A 276 17.07 33.00 5.23
CA SER A 276 17.92 34.04 5.84
C SER A 276 17.33 35.45 5.88
N LYS A 277 16.09 35.69 5.43
CA LYS A 277 15.51 37.04 5.44
C LYS A 277 14.05 37.07 5.89
N ARG A 278 13.79 36.78 7.18
CA ARG A 278 12.51 37.10 7.83
C ARG A 278 12.59 37.09 9.37
N LYS A 279 13.72 37.56 9.94
CA LYS A 279 13.90 37.73 11.40
C LYS A 279 14.11 39.18 11.85
N LYS A 280 13.84 40.18 10.98
CA LYS A 280 13.96 41.61 11.32
C LYS A 280 12.78 42.43 10.79
N PHE A 281 11.55 42.08 11.21
CA PHE A 281 10.37 42.88 10.87
C PHE A 281 9.48 43.18 12.09
N TRP A 282 10.03 43.12 13.31
CA TRP A 282 9.29 43.45 14.54
C TRP A 282 10.03 44.42 15.48
N GLU A 283 11.01 45.16 14.96
CA GLU A 283 11.62 46.30 15.66
C GLU A 283 11.94 47.40 14.63
N ARG A 284 11.54 48.64 14.97
CA ARG A 284 11.63 49.91 14.21
C ARG A 284 10.45 50.27 13.30
N CYS A 285 9.33 50.57 13.94
CA CYS A 285 8.51 51.73 13.55
C CYS A 285 9.04 52.98 14.28
N THR A 286 9.90 53.76 13.62
CA THR A 286 10.03 55.22 13.80
C THR A 286 10.57 55.79 12.48
N SER A 287 9.79 56.69 11.89
CA SER A 287 9.89 57.36 10.58
C SER A 287 11.18 58.19 10.34
N PRO A 288 11.34 58.95 9.23
CA PRO A 288 11.07 58.69 7.80
C PRO A 288 12.28 59.05 6.88
N SER A 289 12.20 58.65 5.60
CA SER A 289 12.52 59.47 4.40
C SER A 289 13.30 58.73 3.28
N ALA A 290 12.96 59.16 2.06
CA ALA A 290 13.78 59.24 0.84
C ALA A 290 13.85 58.05 -0.15
N THR A 291 12.97 58.16 -1.16
CA THR A 291 13.26 58.23 -2.62
C THR A 291 13.91 57.04 -3.39
N THR A 292 13.09 56.51 -4.31
CA THR A 292 13.37 56.16 -5.73
C THR A 292 14.61 55.33 -6.11
N ARG A 293 14.38 54.21 -6.82
CA ARG A 293 14.54 54.13 -8.30
C ARG A 293 14.19 52.75 -8.86
N THR A 294 13.42 52.80 -9.93
CA THR A 294 13.11 51.82 -10.96
C THR A 294 14.37 51.38 -11.73
N SER A 295 14.45 50.11 -12.12
CA SER A 295 14.97 49.72 -13.43
C SER A 295 14.46 48.33 -13.83
N ALA A 296 14.16 48.21 -15.10
CA ALA A 296 13.42 47.13 -15.72
C ALA A 296 14.32 46.14 -16.49
N ALA A 297 13.78 44.92 -16.63
CA ALA A 297 13.84 44.05 -17.82
C ALA A 297 15.13 43.21 -18.08
N PRO A 298 15.08 42.14 -18.94
CA PRO A 298 13.96 41.69 -19.77
C PRO A 298 13.59 40.19 -19.71
N SER A 299 12.43 39.94 -20.33
CA SER A 299 11.76 38.70 -20.66
C SER A 299 12.52 37.81 -21.66
N ARG A 300 12.28 36.50 -21.56
CA ARG A 300 12.39 35.57 -22.69
C ARG A 300 11.08 34.83 -22.87
N GLN A 301 10.64 34.81 -24.11
CA GLN A 301 9.34 34.40 -24.62
C GLN A 301 9.14 32.89 -24.54
N THR A 302 7.99 32.49 -24.02
CA THR A 302 7.35 31.19 -24.24
C THR A 302 6.56 31.22 -25.54
N CYS A 303 6.77 30.23 -26.40
CA CYS A 303 5.89 29.94 -27.53
C CYS A 303 4.64 29.20 -27.03
N THR A 304 3.50 29.85 -27.11
CA THR A 304 2.17 29.24 -26.97
C THR A 304 1.62 28.92 -28.35
N TRP A 305 1.20 27.67 -28.57
CA TRP A 305 0.24 27.33 -29.62
C TRP A 305 -1.12 27.11 -28.99
N THR A 306 -2.07 27.95 -29.38
CA THR A 306 -3.48 27.88 -29.02
C THR A 306 -4.27 27.85 -30.33
N SER A 307 -5.09 26.82 -30.53
CA SER A 307 -6.29 26.89 -31.37
C SER A 307 -7.24 25.78 -30.91
N CYS A 308 -8.27 26.12 -30.15
CA CYS A 308 -9.64 26.39 -30.64
C CYS A 308 -10.36 25.13 -31.12
N CYS A 309 -11.31 24.65 -30.31
CA CYS A 309 -12.72 24.60 -30.67
C CYS A 309 -13.58 24.41 -29.40
N ARG A 310 -14.46 25.39 -29.13
CA ARG A 310 -15.69 25.27 -28.34
C ARG A 310 -16.70 24.50 -29.22
N THR A 311 -17.73 23.78 -28.76
CA THR A 311 -18.76 24.06 -27.74
C THR A 311 -19.60 22.75 -27.52
N PRO A 312 -20.53 22.69 -26.54
CA PRO A 312 -20.98 21.48 -25.86
C PRO A 312 -22.28 20.88 -26.44
N CYS A 313 -22.62 19.64 -26.04
CA CYS A 313 -24.02 19.20 -26.08
C CYS A 313 -24.35 18.21 -24.95
N SER A 314 -25.61 18.30 -24.56
CA SER A 314 -26.27 17.83 -23.35
C SER A 314 -26.64 16.35 -23.31
N SER A 315 -26.92 15.92 -22.08
CA SER A 315 -27.64 14.72 -21.63
C SER A 315 -28.71 14.15 -22.58
N SER A 316 -28.65 12.84 -22.81
CA SER A 316 -29.81 11.94 -22.71
C SER A 316 -29.38 10.47 -22.57
N THR A 317 -30.18 9.77 -21.78
CA THR A 317 -30.23 8.32 -21.55
C THR A 317 -30.44 7.52 -22.85
N ASP A 318 -29.72 6.40 -23.03
CA ASP A 318 -30.37 5.07 -23.17
C ASP A 318 -29.39 3.88 -23.20
N ARG A 319 -29.91 2.72 -22.83
CA ARG A 319 -29.29 1.40 -22.80
C ARG A 319 -29.14 0.81 -24.22
N ARG A 320 -28.04 0.07 -24.45
CA ARG A 320 -27.94 -1.29 -25.08
C ARG A 320 -26.73 -1.44 -26.01
N SER A 321 -26.20 -2.68 -25.97
CA SER A 321 -25.39 -3.38 -26.97
C SER A 321 -23.98 -2.86 -27.30
N TRP A 322 -22.98 -3.60 -26.81
CA TRP A 322 -21.63 -3.64 -27.37
C TRP A 322 -21.60 -4.58 -28.57
N PRO A 323 -21.02 -4.19 -29.72
CA PRO A 323 -20.52 -5.12 -30.71
C PRO A 323 -19.02 -5.39 -30.48
N THR A 324 -18.69 -6.66 -30.63
CA THR A 324 -17.35 -7.23 -30.83
C THR A 324 -16.61 -6.56 -31.98
N ALA A 325 -15.31 -6.31 -31.82
CA ALA A 325 -14.39 -6.10 -32.93
C ALA A 325 -13.03 -6.71 -32.61
N ASN A 326 -12.63 -7.62 -33.50
CA ASN A 326 -11.31 -8.22 -33.63
C ASN A 326 -10.25 -7.16 -33.95
N CYS A 327 -9.10 -7.25 -33.26
CA CYS A 327 -7.71 -7.15 -33.73
C CYS A 327 -6.79 -6.90 -32.52
#